data_AF-A0A3S0KTD4-F1
#
_entry.id   AF-A0A3S0KTD4-F1
#
_cell.length_a   1.000
_cell.length_b   1.000
_cell.length_c   1.000
_cell.angle_alpha   90.00
_cell.angle_beta   90.00
_cell.angle_gamma   90.00
#
_symmetry.space_group_name_H-M   'P 1'
#
loop_
_entity.id
_entity.type
_entity.pdbx_description
1 polymer ?
#
loop_
_entity_poly.entity_id
_entity_poly.type
_entity_poly.pdbx_seq_one_letter_code
_entity_poly.pdbx_strand_id
1 'polypeptide(L)'
;MWESFTPEEWENLPFISGRVATEEDVENGNAVFYIPYGSVACDAALPTCVIQIDEETYERTPAVVIQAEQAGELVYLGLRYLDGGNGMCELDEVELLESPNEEFTT
;
A
#
# COMPACT_ATOMS: atom_id res chain seq x y z
N MET A 1 6.98 5.05 -13.23
CA MET A 1 7.27 5.99 -12.14
C MET A 1 5.93 6.46 -11.63
N TRP A 2 5.62 6.17 -10.37
CA TRP A 2 4.29 6.14 -9.76
C TRP A 2 3.38 7.34 -10.12
N GLU A 3 2.50 7.15 -11.10
CA GLU A 3 1.60 8.20 -11.62
C GLU A 3 0.40 8.46 -10.69
N SER A 4 -0.26 9.60 -10.81
CA SER A 4 -1.53 9.83 -10.13
C SER A 4 -2.61 8.89 -10.67
N PHE A 5 -3.65 8.61 -9.89
CA PHE A 5 -4.82 7.83 -10.30
C PHE A 5 -6.09 8.43 -9.71
N THR A 6 -7.24 8.16 -10.32
CA THR A 6 -8.53 8.59 -9.77
C THR A 6 -9.11 7.54 -8.82
N PRO A 7 -9.97 7.93 -7.86
CA PRO A 7 -10.60 6.97 -6.95
C PRO A 7 -11.33 5.83 -7.64
N GLU A 8 -11.79 5.96 -8.89
CA GLU A 8 -12.44 4.89 -9.66
C GLU A 8 -11.45 3.85 -10.21
N GLU A 9 -10.15 4.16 -10.25
CA GLU A 9 -9.11 3.31 -10.84
C GLU A 9 -8.43 2.40 -9.80
N TRP A 10 -8.74 2.56 -8.51
CA TRP A 10 -8.02 1.92 -7.39
C TRP A 10 -7.94 0.39 -7.51
N GLU A 11 -9.00 -0.28 -7.97
CA GLU A 11 -9.04 -1.74 -8.14
C GLU A 11 -8.11 -2.25 -9.25
N ASN A 12 -7.73 -1.38 -10.19
CA ASN A 12 -6.90 -1.72 -11.34
C ASN A 12 -5.42 -1.41 -11.13
N LEU A 13 -5.05 -0.87 -9.95
CA LEU A 13 -3.66 -0.58 -9.65
C LEU A 13 -2.82 -1.87 -9.64
N PRO A 14 -1.60 -1.86 -10.20
CA PRO A 14 -0.69 -2.99 -10.09
C PRO A 14 -0.38 -3.31 -8.62
N PHE A 15 -0.42 -4.58 -8.26
CA PHE A 15 -0.22 -5.05 -6.88
C PHE A 15 0.40 -6.45 -6.84
N ILE A 16 0.96 -6.82 -5.69
CA ILE A 16 1.39 -8.18 -5.37
C ILE A 16 0.55 -8.73 -4.23
N SER A 17 0.06 -9.97 -4.37
CA SER A 17 -0.64 -10.71 -3.32
C SER A 17 -0.26 -12.19 -3.36
N GLY A 18 -0.31 -12.87 -2.20
CA GLY A 18 -0.04 -14.30 -2.05
C GLY A 18 1.44 -14.71 -2.21
N ARG A 19 2.35 -13.76 -2.39
CA ARG A 19 3.81 -13.97 -2.44
C ARG A 19 4.55 -12.72 -1.97
N VAL A 20 5.81 -12.89 -1.56
CA VAL A 20 6.72 -11.77 -1.27
C VAL A 20 7.13 -11.07 -2.57
N ALA A 21 7.41 -9.78 -2.49
CA ALA A 21 7.93 -9.01 -3.60
C ALA A 21 9.37 -9.41 -3.93
N THR A 22 9.75 -9.12 -5.17
CA THR A 22 11.11 -9.23 -5.70
C THR A 22 11.62 -7.84 -6.09
N GLU A 23 12.92 -7.70 -6.34
CA GLU A 23 13.48 -6.45 -6.90
C GLU A 23 12.78 -6.06 -8.22
N GLU A 24 12.49 -7.03 -9.08
CA GLU A 24 11.78 -6.82 -10.36
C GLU A 24 10.35 -6.30 -10.15
N ASP A 25 9.67 -6.70 -9.08
CA ASP A 25 8.33 -6.16 -8.76
C ASP A 25 8.38 -4.68 -8.40
N VAL A 26 9.43 -4.26 -7.71
CA VAL A 26 9.66 -2.85 -7.36
C VAL A 26 10.01 -2.04 -8.60
N GLU A 27 10.90 -2.56 -9.45
CA GLU A 27 11.28 -1.91 -10.71
C GLU A 27 10.09 -1.74 -11.66
N ASN A 28 9.18 -2.72 -11.68
CA ASN A 28 7.96 -2.69 -12.51
C ASN A 28 6.80 -1.90 -11.87
N GLY A 29 6.94 -1.47 -10.61
CA GLY A 29 5.89 -0.74 -9.90
C GLY A 29 4.70 -1.60 -9.45
N ASN A 30 4.91 -2.90 -9.26
CA ASN A 30 3.92 -3.80 -8.65
C ASN A 30 4.02 -3.82 -7.12
N ALA A 31 5.19 -3.45 -6.59
CA ALA A 31 5.53 -3.43 -5.17
C ALA A 31 6.31 -2.15 -4.82
N VAL A 32 6.23 -1.72 -3.57
CA VAL A 32 6.95 -0.52 -3.10
C VAL A 32 8.33 -0.85 -2.57
N PHE A 33 8.47 -2.00 -1.91
CA PHE A 33 9.71 -2.40 -1.26
C PHE A 33 10.04 -3.88 -1.52
N TYR A 34 11.32 -4.22 -1.31
CA TYR A 34 11.82 -5.59 -1.35
C TYR A 34 12.54 -5.90 -0.03
N ILE A 35 12.11 -6.97 0.65
CA ILE A 35 12.78 -7.49 1.85
C ILE A 35 13.55 -8.76 1.42
N PRO A 36 14.90 -8.73 1.42
CA PRO A 36 15.68 -9.83 0.84
C PRO A 36 15.45 -11.20 1.48
N TYR A 37 15.24 -11.24 2.81
CA TYR A 37 15.06 -12.47 3.56
C TYR A 37 14.17 -12.24 4.78
N GLY A 38 13.43 -13.27 5.18
CA GLY A 38 12.72 -13.28 6.46
C GLY A 38 11.34 -12.61 6.46
N SER A 39 10.82 -12.21 5.30
CA SER A 39 9.42 -11.83 5.16
C SER A 39 8.56 -12.99 4.63
N VAL A 40 7.26 -12.90 4.89
CA VAL A 40 6.24 -13.76 4.31
C VAL A 40 5.09 -12.89 3.80
N ALA A 41 4.40 -13.34 2.76
CA ALA A 41 3.22 -12.66 2.25
C ALA A 41 2.09 -12.71 3.27
N CYS A 42 1.38 -11.60 3.44
CA CYS A 42 0.14 -11.59 4.21
C CYS A 42 -1.02 -12.12 3.37
N ASP A 43 -1.97 -12.80 4.02
CA ASP A 43 -3.26 -13.14 3.41
C ASP A 43 -4.18 -11.92 3.49
N ALA A 44 -4.10 -11.05 2.48
CA ALA A 44 -4.83 -9.80 2.39
C ALA A 44 -5.53 -9.65 1.03
N ALA A 45 -6.74 -9.10 1.03
CA ALA A 45 -7.45 -8.72 -0.18
C ALA A 45 -6.85 -7.43 -0.73
N LEU A 46 -6.03 -7.56 -1.77
CA LEU A 46 -5.33 -6.44 -2.43
C LEU A 46 -5.81 -6.27 -3.88
N PRO A 47 -5.80 -5.04 -4.42
CA PRO A 47 -5.51 -3.79 -3.70
C PRO A 47 -6.59 -3.46 -2.65
N THR A 48 -6.30 -2.60 -1.68
CA THR A 48 -7.26 -2.21 -0.62
C THR A 48 -7.13 -0.73 -0.27
N CYS A 49 -8.26 -0.04 -0.08
CA CYS A 49 -8.28 1.36 0.31
C CYS A 49 -7.99 1.53 1.80
N VAL A 50 -7.17 2.53 2.13
CA VAL A 50 -6.85 2.88 3.51
C VAL A 50 -6.74 4.39 3.70
N ILE A 51 -6.83 4.83 4.95
CA ILE A 51 -6.31 6.12 5.39
C ILE A 51 -5.03 5.87 6.17
N GLN A 52 -3.89 6.32 5.66
CA GLN A 52 -2.64 6.36 6.43
C GLN A 52 -2.73 7.48 7.46
N ILE A 53 -2.30 7.21 8.68
CA ILE A 53 -2.27 8.16 9.79
C ILE A 53 -0.81 8.29 10.22
N ASP A 54 -0.24 9.47 10.06
CA ASP A 54 1.08 9.78 10.60
C ASP A 54 1.01 9.90 12.12
N GLU A 55 1.77 9.08 12.85
CA GLU A 55 1.69 9.01 14.31
C GLU A 55 2.12 10.30 15.03
N GLU A 56 3.01 11.08 14.41
CA GLU A 56 3.55 12.30 15.03
C GLU A 56 2.65 13.52 14.79
N THR A 57 2.13 13.65 13.58
CA THR A 57 1.38 14.81 13.11
C THR A 57 -0.12 14.61 13.09
N TYR A 58 -0.59 13.36 13.16
CA TYR A 58 -1.98 12.95 12.93
C TYR A 58 -2.51 13.34 11.56
N GLU A 59 -1.62 13.56 10.58
CA GLU A 59 -2.00 13.77 9.20
C GLU A 59 -2.66 12.50 8.65
N ARG A 60 -3.80 12.68 7.98
CA ARG A 60 -4.60 11.61 7.40
C ARG A 60 -4.45 11.68 5.88
N THR A 61 -3.92 10.62 5.29
CA THR A 61 -3.63 10.57 3.86
C THR A 61 -4.34 9.38 3.22
N PRO A 62 -5.28 9.59 2.28
CA PRO A 62 -5.91 8.51 1.54
C PRO A 62 -4.87 7.78 0.68
N ALA A 63 -4.88 6.45 0.73
CA ALA A 63 -3.94 5.63 -0.02
C ALA A 63 -4.54 4.27 -0.41
N VAL A 64 -3.89 3.57 -1.33
CA VAL A 64 -4.23 2.19 -1.70
C VAL A 64 -3.06 1.28 -1.36
N VAL A 65 -3.30 0.24 -0.57
CA VAL A 65 -2.34 -0.83 -0.29
C VAL A 65 -2.23 -1.71 -1.53
N ILE A 66 -1.01 -1.89 -2.03
CA ILE A 66 -0.67 -2.76 -3.19
C ILE A 66 0.27 -3.91 -2.83
N GLN A 67 0.74 -3.96 -1.58
CA GLN A 67 1.66 -4.98 -1.08
C GLN A 67 1.47 -5.10 0.44
N ALA A 68 1.46 -6.32 0.97
CA ALA A 68 1.44 -6.58 2.41
C ALA A 68 2.36 -7.77 2.76
N GLU A 69 3.39 -7.51 3.56
CA GLU A 69 4.37 -8.52 3.97
C GLU A 69 4.64 -8.43 5.47
N GLN A 70 4.70 -9.60 6.12
CA GLN A 70 5.08 -9.69 7.52
C GLN A 70 6.56 -10.00 7.62
N ALA A 71 7.30 -9.21 8.40
CA ALA A 71 8.69 -9.49 8.75
C ALA A 71 8.86 -9.42 10.28
N GLY A 72 9.10 -10.59 10.89
CA GLY A 72 9.04 -10.72 12.35
C GLY A 72 7.62 -10.55 12.88
N GLU A 73 7.43 -9.63 13.82
CA GLU A 73 6.12 -9.34 14.44
C GLU A 73 5.36 -8.21 13.74
N LEU A 74 6.00 -7.51 12.79
CA LEU A 74 5.45 -6.33 12.12
C LEU A 74 4.95 -6.69 10.73
N VAL A 75 3.88 -6.01 10.31
CA VAL A 75 3.30 -6.10 8.97
C VAL A 75 3.56 -4.77 8.28
N TYR A 76 4.30 -4.84 7.17
CA TYR A 76 4.63 -3.70 6.32
C TYR A 76 3.71 -3.66 5.11
N LEU A 77 3.19 -2.47 4.83
CA LEU A 77 2.28 -2.19 3.73
C LEU A 77 2.97 -1.28 2.70
N GLY A 78 2.85 -1.62 1.42
CA GLY A 78 3.24 -0.75 0.31
C GLY A 78 2.03 0.04 -0.19
N LEU A 79 2.14 1.36 -0.23
CA LEU A 79 1.05 2.29 -0.52
C LEU A 79 1.21 2.99 -1.87
N ARG A 80 0.08 3.30 -2.51
CA ARG A 80 -0.07 4.26 -3.61
C ARG A 80 -0.91 5.45 -3.17
N TYR A 81 -0.39 6.65 -3.41
CA TYR A 81 -1.11 7.91 -3.17
C TYR A 81 -1.76 8.43 -4.45
N LEU A 82 -2.90 9.10 -4.29
CA LEU A 82 -3.77 9.53 -5.40
C LEU A 82 -3.08 10.53 -6.32
N ASP A 83 -2.32 11.47 -5.74
CA ASP A 83 -1.56 12.51 -6.46
C ASP A 83 -0.27 11.98 -7.11
N GLY A 84 0.00 10.68 -6.94
CA GLY A 84 1.19 10.00 -7.44
C GLY A 84 2.18 9.68 -6.32
N GLY A 85 3.26 8.99 -6.68
CA GLY A 85 4.19 8.49 -5.67
C GLY A 85 3.69 7.23 -4.96
N ASN A 86 4.42 6.87 -3.90
CA ASN A 86 4.27 5.66 -3.13
C ASN A 86 4.83 5.88 -1.72
N GLY A 87 4.45 5.01 -0.78
CA GLY A 87 4.95 5.04 0.58
C GLY A 87 4.96 3.65 1.20
N MET A 88 5.53 3.55 2.40
CA MET A 88 5.55 2.34 3.21
C MET A 88 5.16 2.71 4.64
N CYS A 89 4.34 1.89 5.28
CA CYS A 89 3.90 2.06 6.65
C CYS A 89 3.70 0.69 7.32
N GLU A 90 3.53 0.71 8.64
CA GLU A 90 3.09 -0.45 9.42
C GLU A 90 1.56 -0.56 9.42
N LEU A 91 1.03 -1.76 9.66
CA LEU A 91 -0.42 -2.01 9.63
C LEU A 91 -1.21 -1.22 10.68
N ASP A 92 -0.59 -0.83 11.79
CA ASP A 92 -1.20 -0.01 12.85
C ASP A 92 -1.26 1.49 12.49
N GLU A 93 -0.54 1.93 11.46
CA GLU A 93 -0.58 3.29 10.93
C GLU A 93 -1.71 3.49 9.90
N VAL A 94 -2.62 2.52 9.71
CA VAL A 94 -3.70 2.62 8.72
C VAL A 94 -5.08 2.28 9.25
N GLU A 95 -6.09 3.01 8.76
CA GLU A 95 -7.51 2.64 8.85
C GLU A 95 -7.95 1.96 7.55
N LEU A 96 -8.42 0.70 7.63
CA LEU A 96 -8.94 -0.03 6.47
C LEU A 96 -10.32 0.48 6.04
N LEU A 97 -10.53 0.60 4.73
CA LEU A 97 -11.80 0.98 4.12
C LEU A 97 -12.31 -0.12 3.18
N GLU A 98 -13.63 -0.25 3.06
CA GLU A 98 -14.24 -1.17 2.07
C GLU A 98 -14.12 -0.65 0.63
N SER A 99 -14.08 0.68 0.46
CA SER A 99 -13.97 1.38 -0.82
C SER A 99 -13.50 2.82 -0.59
N PRO A 100 -13.11 3.57 -1.64
CA PRO A 100 -12.84 4.99 -1.52
C PRO A 100 -14.01 5.75 -0.85
N ASN A 101 -13.70 6.71 0.02
CA ASN A 101 -14.66 7.55 0.73
C ASN A 101 -14.45 9.04 0.39
N GLU A 102 -15.06 9.95 1.16
CA GLU A 102 -14.94 11.40 0.95
C GLU A 102 -13.53 11.97 1.18
N GLU A 103 -12.61 11.20 1.78
CA GLU A 103 -11.21 11.60 1.94
C GLU A 103 -10.41 11.34 0.65
N PHE A 104 -10.89 10.48 -0.26
CA PHE A 104 -10.29 10.22 -1.57
C PHE A 104 -10.66 11.31 -2.59
N THR A 105 -10.35 12.57 -2.27
CA THR A 105 -10.56 13.70 -3.19
C THR A 105 -9.23 14.23 -3.71
N THR A 106 -9.15 14.48 -5.02
CA THR A 106 -7.99 15.10 -5.68
C THR A 106 -8.11 16.63 -5.73
#